data_AF-A0AB36J3E8-F1
#
_entry.id   AF-A0AB36J3E8-F1
#
_cell.length_a   1.000
_cell.length_b   1.000
_cell.length_c   1.000
_cell.angle_alpha   90.00
_cell.angle_beta   90.00
_cell.angle_gamma   90.00
#
_symmetry.space_group_name_H-M   'P 1'
#
loop_
_entity.id
_entity.type
_entity.pdbx_description
1 polymer ?
#
loop_
_entity_poly.entity_id
_entity_poly.type
_entity_poly.pdbx_seq_one_letter_code
_entity_poly.pdbx_strand_id
1 'polypeptide(L)'
;MGIWSFKEAAEVLELAESSARRWVYSLENAGYQFGRKEKRRKLTDEDMIALLKLKLLSQRMNLEEACAVVSDENINPERVVMIDSDYEVAEKEFEEELFKLDSSIFWEGGIQSIERVKEMWTILKQKEQHS
;
A
#
# COMPACT_ATOMS: atom_id res chain seq x y z
N MET A 1 -19.50 10.55 -10.02
CA MET A 1 -18.83 10.94 -8.77
C MET A 1 -19.67 10.38 -7.64
N GLY A 2 -19.22 9.26 -7.09
CA GLY A 2 -19.81 8.62 -5.92
C GLY A 2 -19.70 9.53 -4.71
N ILE A 3 -20.69 9.44 -3.83
CA ILE A 3 -20.73 10.18 -2.57
C ILE A 3 -20.82 9.11 -1.49
N TRP A 4 -19.83 9.08 -0.62
CA TRP A 4 -19.69 8.06 0.41
C TRP A 4 -19.93 8.67 1.79
N SER A 5 -20.70 7.99 2.62
CA SER A 5 -20.80 8.25 4.05
C SER A 5 -19.63 7.62 4.80
N PHE A 6 -19.35 8.08 6.02
CA PHE A 6 -18.33 7.45 6.87
C PHE A 6 -18.63 5.97 7.15
N LYS A 7 -19.90 5.58 7.19
CA LYS A 7 -20.31 4.19 7.39
C LYS A 7 -19.92 3.34 6.18
N GLU A 8 -20.29 3.78 4.97
CA GLU A 8 -19.93 3.07 3.73
C GLU A 8 -18.42 3.02 3.53
N ALA A 9 -17.72 4.12 3.82
CA ALA A 9 -16.26 4.16 3.78
C ALA A 9 -15.63 3.17 4.77
N ALA A 10 -16.17 3.07 5.98
CA ALA A 10 -15.68 2.14 7.00
C ALA A 10 -15.93 0.67 6.60
N GLU A 11 -17.08 0.37 6.00
CA GLU A 11 -17.38 -0.97 5.47
C GLU A 11 -16.40 -1.36 4.34
N VAL A 12 -16.17 -0.48 3.37
CA VAL A 12 -15.24 -0.73 2.25
C VAL A 12 -13.79 -0.86 2.73
N LEU A 13 -13.39 -0.03 3.70
CA LEU A 13 -12.05 -0.07 4.27
C LEU A 13 -11.90 -1.15 5.35
N GLU A 14 -12.95 -1.91 5.68
CA GLU A 14 -12.96 -2.91 6.75
C GLU A 14 -12.46 -2.35 8.10
N LEU A 15 -12.92 -1.15 8.45
CA LEU A 15 -12.57 -0.44 9.68
C LEU A 15 -13.82 -0.17 10.52
N ALA A 16 -13.61 0.12 11.81
CA ALA A 16 -14.66 0.74 12.61
C ALA A 16 -14.96 2.16 12.09
N GLU A 17 -16.23 2.56 12.10
CA GLU A 17 -16.64 3.92 11.68
C GLU A 17 -15.92 5.02 12.50
N SER A 18 -15.65 4.77 13.78
CA SER A 18 -14.86 5.65 14.64
C SER A 18 -13.41 5.82 14.16
N SER A 19 -12.79 4.75 13.65
CA SER A 19 -11.43 4.79 13.07
C SER A 19 -11.41 5.56 11.76
N ALA A 20 -12.38 5.32 10.88
CA ALA A 20 -12.51 6.05 9.62
C ALA A 20 -12.67 7.56 9.86
N ARG A 21 -13.48 7.96 10.85
CA ARG A 21 -13.60 9.36 11.27
C ARG A 21 -12.28 9.93 11.78
N ARG A 22 -11.56 9.19 12.64
CA ARG A 22 -10.27 9.63 13.20
C ARG A 22 -9.22 9.83 12.10
N TRP A 23 -9.18 8.96 11.11
CA TRP A 23 -8.28 9.04 9.97
C TRP A 23 -8.55 10.27 9.11
N VAL A 24 -9.82 10.56 8.85
CA VAL A 24 -10.22 11.78 8.14
C VAL A 24 -9.75 13.04 8.86
N TYR A 25 -9.93 13.12 10.18
CA TYR A 25 -9.38 14.24 10.96
C TYR A 25 -7.85 14.30 10.93
N SER A 26 -7.18 13.14 10.94
CA SER A 26 -5.71 13.09 10.92
C SER A 26 -5.17 13.57 9.57
N LEU A 27 -5.81 13.19 8.47
CA LEU A 27 -5.51 13.69 7.13
C LEU A 27 -5.78 15.20 6.99
N GLU A 28 -6.91 15.70 7.52
CA GLU A 28 -7.19 17.14 7.55
C GLU A 28 -6.10 17.91 8.31
N ASN A 29 -5.63 17.37 9.45
CA ASN A 29 -4.55 17.97 10.24
C ASN A 29 -3.21 17.94 9.51
N ALA A 30 -2.96 16.92 8.70
CA ALA A 30 -1.77 16.82 7.85
C ALA A 30 -1.84 17.76 6.63
N GLY A 31 -3.01 18.34 6.33
CA GLY A 31 -3.19 19.33 5.26
C GLY A 31 -4.01 18.84 4.07
N TYR A 32 -4.49 17.59 4.09
CA TYR A 32 -5.38 17.06 3.05
C TYR A 32 -6.76 17.75 3.09
N GLN A 33 -7.26 18.18 1.94
CA GLN A 33 -8.55 18.87 1.83
C GLN A 33 -9.65 17.95 1.30
N PHE A 34 -10.50 17.47 2.20
CA PHE A 34 -11.69 16.69 1.81
C PHE A 34 -12.72 17.55 1.07
N GLY A 35 -13.41 16.93 0.11
CA GLY A 35 -14.45 17.60 -0.67
C GLY A 35 -15.65 18.03 0.19
N ARG A 36 -15.77 19.33 0.49
CA ARG A 36 -16.91 19.86 1.27
C ARG A 36 -18.12 20.16 0.38
N LYS A 37 -18.95 19.15 0.10
CA LYS A 37 -20.31 19.37 -0.42
C LYS A 37 -21.33 19.32 0.73
N GLU A 38 -21.66 20.50 1.26
CA GLU A 38 -22.69 20.80 2.28
C GLU A 38 -22.44 20.38 3.74
N LYS A 39 -23.38 20.78 4.61
CA LYS A 39 -23.43 20.64 6.09
C LYS A 39 -23.07 19.26 6.66
N ARG A 40 -23.02 18.21 5.84
CA ARG A 40 -22.56 16.87 6.23
C ARG A 40 -21.31 16.54 5.43
N ARG A 41 -20.22 16.22 6.13
CA ARG A 41 -19.00 15.69 5.50
C ARG A 41 -19.37 14.44 4.71
N LYS A 42 -19.20 14.54 3.40
CA LYS A 42 -19.45 13.51 2.40
C LYS A 42 -18.12 13.28 1.71
N LEU A 43 -17.68 12.03 1.65
CA LEU A 43 -16.42 11.66 1.03
C LEU A 43 -16.65 11.47 -0.46
N THR A 44 -15.78 12.01 -1.30
CA THR A 44 -15.77 11.77 -2.74
C THR A 44 -15.05 10.46 -3.07
N ASP A 45 -15.10 10.03 -4.33
CA ASP A 45 -14.28 8.91 -4.81
C ASP A 45 -12.77 9.18 -4.59
N GLU A 46 -12.32 10.43 -4.75
CA GLU A 46 -10.93 10.84 -4.49
C GLU A 46 -10.56 10.71 -3.01
N ASP A 47 -11.47 11.12 -2.12
CA ASP A 47 -11.30 10.96 -0.67
C ASP A 47 -11.23 9.49 -0.27
N MET A 48 -12.00 8.62 -0.93
CA MET A 48 -11.91 7.17 -0.71
C MET A 48 -10.57 6.60 -1.15
N ILE A 49 -10.02 7.07 -2.26
CA ILE A 49 -8.66 6.67 -2.71
C ILE A 49 -7.61 7.12 -1.70
N ALA A 50 -7.71 8.35 -1.18
CA ALA A 50 -6.79 8.85 -0.15
C ALA A 50 -6.86 8.01 1.15
N LEU A 51 -8.07 7.61 1.57
CA LEU A 51 -8.24 6.76 2.74
C LEU A 51 -7.75 5.33 2.52
N LEU A 52 -7.89 4.79 1.31
CA LEU A 52 -7.34 3.48 0.94
C LEU A 52 -5.81 3.50 0.99
N LYS A 53 -5.18 4.56 0.43
CA LYS A 53 -3.74 4.77 0.54
C LYS A 53 -3.29 4.84 2.00
N LEU A 54 -4.02 5.61 2.81
CA LEU A 54 -3.71 5.72 4.23
C LEU A 54 -3.79 4.36 4.93
N LYS A 55 -4.78 3.51 4.60
CA LYS A 55 -4.89 2.14 5.12
C LYS A 55 -3.61 1.35 4.83
N LEU A 56 -3.18 1.33 3.58
CA LEU A 56 -2.00 0.61 3.13
C LEU A 56 -0.73 1.12 3.82
N LEU A 57 -0.51 2.43 3.83
CA LEU A 57 0.66 3.04 4.46
C LEU A 57 0.68 2.80 5.98
N SER A 58 -0.48 2.87 6.65
CA SER A 58 -0.58 2.65 8.10
C SER A 58 -0.21 1.22 8.56
N GLN A 59 -0.09 0.27 7.63
CA GLN A 59 0.41 -1.07 7.93
C GLN A 59 1.94 -1.13 7.99
N ARG A 60 2.62 -0.18 7.33
CA ARG A 60 4.08 -0.14 7.18
C ARG A 60 4.74 0.98 8.00
N MET A 61 4.02 2.07 8.26
CA MET A 61 4.51 3.22 9.01
C MET A 61 3.47 3.74 10.02
N ASN A 62 3.88 4.68 10.88
CA ASN A 62 2.95 5.25 11.85
C ASN A 62 1.89 6.14 11.16
N LEU A 63 0.76 6.35 11.82
CA LEU A 63 -0.38 7.06 11.22
C LEU A 63 -0.04 8.52 10.84
N GLU A 64 0.84 9.19 11.59
CA GLU A 64 1.21 10.58 11.32
C GLU A 64 2.08 10.70 10.06
N GLU A 65 3.07 9.82 9.90
CA GLU A 65 3.88 9.70 8.69
C GLU A 65 3.03 9.34 7.47
N ALA A 66 2.14 8.36 7.62
CA ALA A 66 1.23 7.95 6.57
C ALA A 66 0.30 9.09 6.13
N CYS A 67 -0.21 9.88 7.08
CA CYS A 67 -1.02 11.06 6.77
C CYS A 67 -0.23 12.13 6.04
N ALA A 68 1.03 12.39 6.43
CA ALA A 68 1.91 13.34 5.78
C ALA A 68 2.13 12.97 4.30
N VAL A 69 2.45 11.70 4.02
CA VAL A 69 2.64 11.18 2.66
C VAL A 69 1.39 11.35 1.81
N VAL A 70 0.21 10.99 2.34
CA VAL A 70 -1.06 11.13 1.60
C VAL A 70 -1.44 12.60 1.37
N SER A 71 -1.09 13.50 2.29
CA SER A 71 -1.40 14.93 2.17
C SER A 71 -0.47 15.70 1.22
N ASP A 72 0.80 15.30 1.10
CA ASP A 72 1.79 15.91 0.21
C ASP A 72 1.58 15.44 -1.25
N GLU A 73 1.09 14.20 -1.42
CA GLU A 73 0.62 13.71 -2.72
C GLU A 73 -0.71 14.33 -3.13
N ASN A 74 -0.65 15.53 -3.71
CA ASN A 74 -1.74 16.10 -4.47
C ASN A 74 -2.05 15.19 -5.68
N ILE A 75 -2.97 14.24 -5.47
CA ILE A 75 -3.69 13.37 -6.40
C ILE A 75 -3.00 13.21 -7.77
N ASN A 76 -1.87 12.47 -7.81
CA ASN A 76 -1.40 11.88 -9.07
C ASN A 76 -1.57 10.35 -8.99
N PRO A 77 -2.62 9.78 -9.62
CA PRO A 77 -2.88 8.33 -9.58
C PRO A 77 -1.75 7.50 -10.22
N GLU A 78 -0.87 8.09 -11.03
CA GLU A 78 0.24 7.38 -11.69
C GLU A 78 1.46 7.19 -10.77
N ARG A 79 1.64 7.99 -9.72
CA ARG A 79 2.81 7.86 -8.82
C ARG A 79 2.68 6.77 -7.76
N VAL A 80 1.46 6.36 -7.46
CA VAL A 80 1.14 5.32 -6.46
C VAL A 80 1.67 3.95 -6.88
N VAL A 81 1.76 3.73 -8.19
CA VAL A 81 2.22 2.46 -8.75
C VAL A 81 3.74 2.33 -8.71
N MET A 82 4.49 3.43 -8.55
CA MET A 82 5.93 3.43 -8.81
C MET A 82 6.82 3.09 -7.60
N ILE A 83 6.29 3.08 -6.37
CA ILE A 83 7.12 2.75 -5.17
C ILE A 83 6.96 1.28 -4.77
N ASP A 84 5.79 0.68 -4.98
CA ASP A 84 5.55 -0.76 -4.71
C ASP A 84 5.82 -1.69 -5.91
N SER A 85 5.85 -1.19 -7.15
CA SER A 85 6.09 -2.02 -8.35
C SER A 85 7.40 -2.82 -8.25
N ASP A 86 8.51 -2.21 -7.85
CA ASP A 86 9.82 -2.88 -7.92
C ASP A 86 10.09 -3.85 -6.75
N TYR A 87 9.31 -3.78 -5.67
CA TYR A 87 9.39 -4.72 -4.56
C TYR A 87 8.39 -5.87 -4.77
N GLU A 88 7.13 -5.58 -5.11
CA GLU A 88 6.12 -6.60 -5.41
C GLU A 88 6.52 -7.44 -6.63
N VAL A 89 7.13 -6.85 -7.66
CA VAL A 89 7.67 -7.61 -8.80
C VAL A 89 8.82 -8.52 -8.37
N ALA A 90 9.74 -8.03 -7.53
CA ALA A 90 10.86 -8.83 -7.05
C ALA A 90 10.44 -9.96 -6.10
N GLU A 91 9.43 -9.72 -5.27
CA GLU A 91 8.83 -10.73 -4.38
C GLU A 91 8.10 -11.80 -5.19
N LYS A 92 7.33 -11.39 -6.19
CA LYS A 92 6.65 -12.32 -7.10
C LYS A 92 7.62 -13.17 -7.91
N GLU A 93 8.69 -12.58 -8.44
CA GLU A 93 9.75 -13.32 -9.15
C GLU A 93 10.43 -14.33 -8.22
N PHE A 94 10.67 -13.96 -6.96
CA PHE A 94 11.22 -14.86 -5.94
C PHE A 94 10.28 -16.03 -5.62
N GLU A 95 8.98 -15.78 -5.43
CA GLU A 95 7.99 -16.82 -5.20
C GLU A 95 7.88 -17.79 -6.39
N GLU A 96 7.93 -17.28 -7.62
CA GLU A 96 7.90 -18.12 -8.82
C GLU A 96 9.14 -19.02 -8.95
N GLU A 97 10.32 -18.54 -8.57
CA GLU A 97 11.54 -19.37 -8.53
C GLU A 97 11.54 -20.37 -7.38
N LEU A 98 10.99 -20.01 -6.23
CA LEU A 98 10.75 -20.94 -5.12
C LEU A 98 9.78 -22.05 -5.52
N PHE A 99 8.72 -21.71 -6.24
CA PHE A 99 7.71 -22.66 -6.71
C PHE A 99 8.29 -23.64 -7.74
N LYS A 100 9.23 -23.18 -8.57
CA LYS A 100 9.91 -24.01 -9.57
C LYS A 100 11.16 -24.71 -9.03
N LEU A 101 11.49 -24.55 -7.75
CA LEU A 101 12.75 -24.99 -7.17
C LEU A 101 12.97 -26.50 -7.28
N ASP A 102 11.91 -27.29 -7.10
CA ASP A 102 11.97 -28.74 -7.26
C ASP A 102 12.37 -29.17 -8.68
N SER A 103 11.82 -28.48 -9.67
CA SER A 103 12.03 -28.69 -11.09
C SER A 103 13.41 -28.15 -11.52
N SER A 104 13.81 -26.98 -11.04
CA SER A 104 15.11 -26.39 -11.35
C SER A 104 16.26 -27.17 -10.72
N ILE A 105 16.11 -27.69 -9.49
CA ILE A 105 17.09 -28.62 -8.89
C ILE A 105 17.28 -29.87 -9.76
N PHE A 106 16.20 -30.37 -10.36
CA PHE A 106 16.22 -31.54 -11.22
C PHE A 106 16.87 -31.28 -12.59
N TRP A 107 16.61 -30.12 -13.21
CA TRP A 107 17.07 -29.79 -14.57
C TRP A 107 18.39 -29.01 -14.64
N GLU A 108 18.65 -28.09 -13.71
CA GLU A 108 19.81 -27.19 -13.69
C GLU A 108 20.87 -27.60 -12.65
N GLY A 109 20.49 -28.46 -11.69
CA GLY A 109 21.36 -28.97 -10.65
C GLY A 109 21.27 -28.15 -9.35
N GLY A 110 21.19 -28.87 -8.22
CA GLY A 110 20.77 -28.28 -6.96
C GLY A 110 21.63 -27.14 -6.41
N ILE A 111 22.94 -27.09 -6.71
CA ILE A 111 23.80 -26.00 -6.22
C ILE A 111 23.42 -24.67 -6.89
N GLN A 112 23.23 -24.65 -8.20
CA GLN A 112 22.92 -23.42 -8.95
C GLN A 112 21.52 -22.90 -8.63
N SER A 113 20.53 -23.79 -8.54
CA SER A 113 19.16 -23.39 -8.22
C SER A 113 19.04 -22.82 -6.81
N ILE A 114 19.77 -23.38 -5.84
CA ILE A 114 19.79 -22.89 -4.46
C ILE A 114 20.56 -21.56 -4.36
N GLU A 115 21.66 -21.38 -5.10
CA GLU A 115 22.39 -20.10 -5.12
C GLU A 115 21.54 -18.96 -5.71
N ARG A 116 20.81 -19.22 -6.81
CA ARG A 116 19.91 -18.23 -7.42
C ARG A 116 18.84 -17.74 -6.44
N VAL A 117 18.17 -18.64 -5.74
CA VAL A 117 17.14 -18.29 -4.73
C VAL A 117 17.76 -17.53 -3.55
N LYS A 118 18.99 -17.86 -3.12
CA LYS A 118 19.69 -17.12 -2.05
C LYS A 118 20.04 -15.69 -2.45
N GLU A 119 20.45 -15.46 -3.69
CA GLU A 119 20.74 -14.11 -4.20
C GLU A 119 19.46 -13.26 -4.23
N MET A 120 18.36 -13.81 -4.76
CA MET A 120 17.07 -13.13 -4.80
C MET A 120 16.56 -12.77 -3.39
N TRP A 121 16.69 -13.69 -2.44
CA TRP A 121 16.36 -13.43 -1.03
C TRP A 121 17.21 -12.31 -0.40
N THR A 122 18.50 -12.25 -0.73
CA THR A 122 19.41 -11.23 -0.21
C THR A 122 19.04 -9.84 -0.74
N ILE A 123 18.67 -9.75 -2.02
CA ILE A 123 18.19 -8.51 -2.65
C ILE A 123 16.90 -8.04 -1.99
N LEU A 124 15.94 -8.95 -1.76
CA LEU A 124 14.70 -8.63 -1.05
C LEU A 124 14.95 -8.13 0.37
N LYS A 125 15.83 -8.79 1.12
CA LYS A 125 16.19 -8.37 2.49
C LYS A 125 16.87 -7.01 2.56
N GLN A 126 17.67 -6.65 1.56
CA GLN A 126 18.29 -5.32 1.49
C GLN A 126 17.28 -4.23 1.15
N LYS A 127 16.32 -4.53 0.28
CA LYS A 127 15.22 -3.61 -0.05
C LYS A 127 14.27 -3.40 1.14
N GLU A 128 13.98 -4.45 1.92
CA GLU A 128 13.16 -4.39 3.14
C GLU A 128 13.80 -3.53 4.25
N GLN A 129 15.13 -3.41 4.30
CA GLN A 129 15.84 -2.58 5.29
C GLN A 129 15.95 -1.10 4.92
N HIS A 130 15.63 -0.74 3.67
CA HIS A 130 15.73 0.62 3.13
C HIS A 130 14.37 1.24 2.74
N SER A 131 13.26 0.51 2.90
CA SER A 131 11.88 1.02 2.93
C SER A 131 11.46 1.37 4.35
#